data_AF-A0A7X9JJG5-F1
#
_entry.id   AF-A0A7X9JJG5-F1
#
_cell.length_a   1.000
_cell.length_b   1.000
_cell.length_c   1.000
_cell.angle_alpha   90.00
_cell.angle_beta   90.00
_cell.angle_gamma   90.00
#
_symmetry.space_group_name_H-M   'P 1'
#
loop_
_entity.id
_entity.type
_entity.pdbx_description
1 polymer ?
#
loop_
_entity_poly.entity_id
_entity_poly.type
_entity_poly.pdbx_seq_one_letter_code
_entity_poly.pdbx_strand_id
1 'polypeptide(L)'
;ITQNVDNLHERAGSSNVIHLHGELMKVRSTGLGQEVYELSPDHPEIHVGDKCPKGYQLRPHIVWFGEPVPEIEKAIEIVGEADIFVIIGTSMQVYPAAGLIHYVKPGTPIFLIDPKEVNLTSHNLTVIKKGAGEGSKELLEMLKKYK
;
A
#
# COMPACT_ATOMS: atom_id res chain seq x y z
N ILE A 1 3.05 -1.40 -4.17
CA ILE A 1 2.45 -1.84 -2.89
C ILE A 1 2.12 -0.60 -2.10
N THR A 2 0.90 -0.46 -1.59
CA THR A 2 0.46 0.72 -0.82
C THR A 2 -0.38 0.32 0.39
N GLN A 3 -0.26 1.10 1.46
CA GLN A 3 -1.13 1.05 2.63
C GLN A 3 -2.34 1.97 2.49
N ASN A 4 -2.32 2.86 1.48
CA ASN A 4 -3.40 3.78 1.21
C ASN A 4 -4.59 3.03 0.59
N VAL A 5 -5.77 3.59 0.81
CA VAL A 5 -7.03 3.05 0.29
C VAL A 5 -7.60 3.92 -0.84
N ASP A 6 -7.05 5.12 -1.05
CA ASP A 6 -7.35 5.94 -2.21
C ASP A 6 -6.80 5.34 -3.51
N ASN A 7 -7.25 5.84 -4.66
CA ASN A 7 -6.82 5.39 -5.99
C ASN A 7 -5.86 6.40 -6.68
N LEU A 8 -5.06 7.14 -5.91
CA LEU A 8 -4.19 8.18 -6.49
C LEU A 8 -3.04 7.59 -7.31
N HIS A 9 -2.59 6.37 -7.03
CA HIS A 9 -1.58 5.70 -7.85
C HIS A 9 -2.11 5.37 -9.25
N GLU A 10 -3.31 4.80 -9.32
CA GLU A 10 -4.01 4.45 -10.55
C GLU A 10 -4.30 5.69 -11.38
N ARG A 11 -4.81 6.74 -10.73
CA ARG A 11 -5.07 8.05 -11.37
C ARG A 11 -3.81 8.72 -11.88
N ALA A 12 -2.65 8.46 -11.26
CA ALA A 12 -1.34 8.92 -11.73
C ALA A 12 -0.76 8.03 -12.84
N GLY A 13 -1.42 6.92 -13.20
CA GLY A 13 -1.03 6.04 -14.31
C GLY A 13 -0.35 4.73 -13.89
N SER A 14 -0.22 4.43 -12.60
CA SER A 14 0.31 3.14 -12.15
C SER A 14 -0.68 2.01 -12.46
N SER A 15 -0.22 0.95 -13.13
CA SER A 15 -1.07 -0.21 -13.46
C SER A 15 -0.90 -1.39 -12.50
N ASN A 16 0.23 -1.47 -11.80
CA ASN A 16 0.60 -2.63 -10.97
C ASN A 16 0.63 -2.20 -9.49
N VAL A 17 -0.55 -2.02 -8.92
CA VAL A 17 -0.72 -1.57 -7.52
C VAL A 17 -1.30 -2.73 -6.69
N ILE A 18 -0.75 -2.89 -5.49
CA ILE A 18 -1.26 -3.83 -4.49
C ILE A 18 -1.70 -3.00 -3.30
N HIS A 19 -2.99 -3.01 -3.02
CA HIS A 19 -3.61 -2.35 -1.87
C HIS A 19 -3.64 -3.30 -0.68
N LEU A 20 -2.73 -3.10 0.28
CA LEU A 20 -2.68 -3.94 1.48
C LEU A 20 -3.95 -3.77 2.34
N HIS A 21 -4.48 -2.55 2.43
CA HIS A 21 -5.61 -2.24 3.30
C HIS A 21 -6.94 -2.11 2.57
N GLY A 22 -7.03 -2.66 1.35
CA GLY A 22 -8.20 -2.57 0.50
C GLY A 22 -8.34 -1.21 -0.19
N GLU A 23 -9.52 -0.94 -0.74
CA GLU A 23 -9.76 0.14 -1.69
C GLU A 23 -11.05 0.89 -1.34
N LEU A 24 -10.98 2.22 -1.32
CA LEU A 24 -12.05 3.10 -0.89
C LEU A 24 -13.26 3.07 -1.83
N MET A 25 -13.02 2.89 -3.13
CA MET A 25 -14.07 2.78 -4.16
C MET A 25 -14.63 1.36 -4.29
N LYS A 26 -14.38 0.49 -3.31
CA LYS A 26 -14.89 -0.88 -3.28
C LYS A 26 -15.61 -1.16 -1.97
N VAL A 27 -16.60 -2.04 -2.06
CA VAL A 27 -17.36 -2.56 -0.91
C VAL A 27 -17.35 -4.07 -0.95
N ARG A 28 -17.46 -4.70 0.23
CA ARG A 28 -17.54 -6.15 0.34
C ARG A 28 -18.75 -6.59 1.13
N SER A 29 -19.27 -7.77 0.80
CA SER A 29 -20.31 -8.43 1.59
C SER A 29 -19.77 -8.86 2.96
N THR A 30 -20.60 -8.76 3.99
CA THR A 30 -20.36 -9.40 5.31
C THR A 30 -20.78 -10.87 5.34
N GLY A 31 -21.41 -11.36 4.27
CA GLY A 31 -21.85 -12.75 4.14
C GLY A 31 -20.73 -13.74 3.82
N LEU A 32 -21.13 -15.00 3.67
CA LEU A 32 -20.23 -16.07 3.23
C LEU A 32 -19.74 -15.79 1.79
N GLY A 33 -18.43 -15.78 1.60
CA GLY A 33 -17.77 -15.49 0.31
C GLY A 33 -17.18 -14.10 0.21
N GLN A 34 -17.63 -13.14 1.03
CA GLN A 34 -17.10 -11.77 1.11
C GLN A 34 -16.88 -11.11 -0.26
N GLU A 35 -17.81 -11.27 -1.20
CA GLU A 35 -17.64 -10.76 -2.56
C GLU A 35 -17.43 -9.25 -2.56
N VAL A 36 -16.57 -8.78 -3.46
CA VAL A 36 -16.18 -7.38 -3.62
C VAL A 36 -16.89 -6.77 -4.82
N TYR A 37 -17.37 -5.55 -4.67
CA TYR A 37 -18.08 -4.77 -5.68
C TYR A 37 -17.46 -3.37 -5.78
N GLU A 38 -17.45 -2.81 -6.98
CA GLU A 38 -17.01 -1.43 -7.21
C GLU A 38 -18.16 -0.44 -7.00
N LEU A 39 -17.84 0.70 -6.41
CA LEU A 39 -18.75 1.85 -6.29
C LEU A 39 -18.58 2.76 -7.49
N SER A 40 -19.68 3.37 -7.92
CA SER A 40 -19.63 4.45 -8.92
C SER A 40 -19.09 5.73 -8.29
N PRO A 41 -18.24 6.50 -8.98
CA PRO A 41 -17.87 7.86 -8.54
C PRO A 41 -19.08 8.78 -8.28
N ASP A 42 -20.19 8.58 -8.99
CA ASP A 42 -21.43 9.36 -8.80
C ASP A 42 -22.21 8.94 -7.53
N HIS A 43 -21.95 7.74 -7.03
CA HIS A 43 -22.59 7.15 -5.84
C HIS A 43 -21.53 6.44 -4.97
N PRO A 44 -20.62 7.19 -4.32
CA PRO A 44 -19.48 6.62 -3.61
C PRO A 44 -19.80 6.18 -2.17
N GLU A 45 -21.07 6.22 -1.77
CA GLU A 45 -21.50 6.03 -0.39
C GLU A 45 -22.31 4.74 -0.25
N ILE A 46 -22.19 4.12 0.93
CA ILE A 46 -23.06 3.04 1.38
C ILE A 46 -23.61 3.35 2.77
N HIS A 47 -24.80 2.82 3.03
CA HIS A 47 -25.53 3.00 4.27
C HIS A 47 -25.79 1.65 4.94
N VAL A 48 -26.03 1.70 6.25
CA VAL A 48 -26.56 0.53 6.97
C VAL A 48 -27.91 0.17 6.36
N GLY A 49 -28.07 -1.09 5.97
CA GLY A 49 -29.22 -1.58 5.21
C GLY A 49 -28.92 -1.86 3.74
N ASP A 50 -27.86 -1.27 3.17
CA ASP A 50 -27.43 -1.59 1.82
C ASP A 50 -26.85 -3.00 1.76
N LYS A 51 -27.47 -3.85 0.95
CA LYS A 51 -27.18 -5.29 0.90
C LYS A 51 -26.59 -5.68 -0.43
N CYS A 52 -25.71 -6.68 -0.41
CA CYS A 52 -25.26 -7.35 -1.61
C CYS A 52 -26.45 -8.12 -2.25
N PRO A 53 -26.33 -8.60 -3.51
CA PRO A 53 -27.37 -9.38 -4.18
C PRO A 53 -27.84 -10.63 -3.40
N LYS A 54 -27.00 -11.15 -2.49
CA LYS A 54 -27.32 -12.29 -1.61
C LYS A 54 -28.04 -11.89 -0.30
N GLY A 55 -28.34 -10.62 -0.10
CA GLY A 55 -29.10 -10.11 1.04
C GLY A 55 -28.29 -9.83 2.32
N TYR A 56 -26.97 -9.99 2.29
CA TYR A 56 -26.07 -9.65 3.40
C TYR A 56 -25.64 -8.19 3.35
N GLN A 57 -25.36 -7.59 4.51
CA GLN A 57 -24.92 -6.21 4.63
C GLN A 57 -23.62 -5.95 3.84
N LEU A 58 -23.53 -4.81 3.16
CA LEU A 58 -22.29 -4.30 2.58
C LEU A 58 -21.51 -3.51 3.62
N ARG A 59 -20.19 -3.59 3.54
CA ARG A 59 -19.25 -2.73 4.28
C ARG A 59 -18.15 -2.24 3.34
N PRO A 60 -17.40 -1.17 3.71
CA PRO A 60 -16.24 -0.76 2.93
C PRO A 60 -15.26 -1.92 2.74
N HIS A 61 -14.69 -2.05 1.55
CA HIS A 61 -13.62 -3.00 1.27
C HIS A 61 -12.30 -2.47 1.80
N ILE A 62 -12.27 -2.28 3.12
CA ILE A 62 -11.15 -1.73 3.88
C ILE A 62 -10.79 -2.73 4.96
N VAL A 63 -9.49 -2.94 5.14
CA VAL A 63 -8.94 -3.70 6.26
C VAL A 63 -8.87 -2.80 7.48
N TRP A 64 -9.58 -3.18 8.54
CA TRP A 64 -9.51 -2.48 9.82
C TRP A 64 -8.42 -3.06 10.72
N PHE A 65 -8.03 -2.31 11.76
CA PHE A 65 -7.13 -2.83 12.77
C PHE A 65 -7.69 -4.12 13.40
N GLY A 66 -6.84 -5.13 13.49
CA GLY A 66 -7.21 -6.47 13.97
C GLY A 66 -7.72 -7.42 12.89
N GLU A 67 -7.93 -6.95 11.66
CA GLU A 67 -8.27 -7.81 10.52
C GLU A 67 -7.02 -8.33 9.80
N PRO A 68 -7.10 -9.51 9.16
CA PRO A 68 -6.01 -10.00 8.31
C PRO A 68 -5.82 -9.10 7.08
N VAL A 69 -4.58 -9.02 6.61
CA VAL A 69 -4.16 -8.30 5.39
C VAL A 69 -4.01 -9.32 4.27
N PRO A 70 -4.99 -9.49 3.35
CA PRO A 70 -5.01 -10.63 2.42
C PRO A 70 -3.83 -10.66 1.44
N GLU A 71 -3.42 -9.49 0.94
CA GLU A 71 -2.37 -9.37 -0.09
C GLU A 71 -0.94 -9.36 0.49
N ILE A 72 -0.77 -9.63 1.79
CA ILE A 72 0.55 -9.53 2.43
C ILE A 72 1.56 -10.56 1.89
N GLU A 73 1.11 -11.80 1.63
CA GLU A 73 1.99 -12.87 1.13
C GLU A 73 2.52 -12.54 -0.27
N LYS A 74 1.64 -12.08 -1.17
CA LYS A 74 2.02 -11.60 -2.50
C LYS A 74 2.97 -10.40 -2.43
N ALA A 75 2.74 -9.48 -1.50
CA ALA A 75 3.63 -8.34 -1.29
C ALA A 75 5.02 -8.80 -0.80
N ILE A 76 5.10 -9.81 0.06
CA ILE A 76 6.35 -10.42 0.52
C ILE A 76 7.13 -11.01 -0.66
N GLU A 77 6.47 -11.78 -1.52
CA GLU A 77 7.12 -12.38 -2.71
C GLU A 77 7.75 -11.30 -3.61
N ILE A 78 6.98 -10.27 -3.95
CA ILE A 78 7.44 -9.16 -4.81
C ILE A 78 8.60 -8.40 -4.17
N VAL A 79 8.51 -8.11 -2.87
CA VAL A 79 9.59 -7.43 -2.14
C VAL A 79 10.85 -8.29 -2.08
N GLY A 80 10.70 -9.61 -1.94
CA GLY A 80 11.78 -10.57 -1.99
C GLY A 80 12.47 -10.63 -3.36
N GLU A 81 11.80 -10.25 -4.44
CA GLU A 81 12.39 -10.25 -5.77
C GLU A 81 13.09 -8.94 -6.14
N ALA A 82 12.76 -7.83 -5.49
CA ALA A 82 13.17 -6.48 -5.87
C ALA A 82 14.70 -6.25 -5.85
N ASP A 83 15.21 -5.60 -6.90
CA ASP A 83 16.60 -5.13 -6.98
C ASP A 83 16.80 -3.75 -6.31
N ILE A 84 15.72 -2.99 -6.11
CA ILE A 84 15.69 -1.72 -5.38
C ILE A 84 14.37 -1.64 -4.61
N PHE A 85 14.42 -1.30 -3.32
CA PHE A 85 13.24 -1.11 -2.49
C PHE A 85 13.08 0.34 -2.07
N VAL A 86 11.88 0.90 -2.23
CA VAL A 86 11.58 2.31 -1.94
C VAL A 86 10.39 2.40 -1.00
N ILE A 87 10.60 3.10 0.12
CA ILE A 87 9.62 3.36 1.17
C ILE A 87 9.32 4.86 1.15
N ILE A 88 8.05 5.25 1.01
CA ILE A 88 7.66 6.66 0.89
C ILE A 88 6.49 6.94 1.82
N GLY A 89 6.61 7.99 2.64
CA GLY A 89 5.49 8.57 3.39
C GLY A 89 4.82 7.62 4.38
N THR A 90 5.59 6.93 5.20
CA THR A 90 5.06 6.01 6.23
C THR A 90 5.88 6.08 7.51
N SER A 91 5.19 5.97 8.65
CA SER A 91 5.82 5.92 9.97
C SER A 91 6.52 4.59 10.27
N MET A 92 6.34 3.56 9.43
CA MET A 92 6.85 2.20 9.64
C MET A 92 6.38 1.56 10.97
N GLN A 93 5.15 1.89 11.42
CA GLN A 93 4.58 1.36 12.67
C GLN A 93 3.42 0.39 12.47
N VAL A 94 2.81 0.37 11.28
CA VAL A 94 1.62 -0.45 11.01
C VAL A 94 2.05 -1.81 10.48
N TYR A 95 1.82 -2.85 11.27
CA TYR A 95 2.09 -4.24 10.89
C TYR A 95 0.86 -4.90 10.27
N PRO A 96 1.05 -5.83 9.32
CA PRO A 96 2.33 -6.41 8.86
C PRO A 96 3.11 -5.57 7.83
N ALA A 97 2.55 -4.48 7.30
CA ALA A 97 3.15 -3.71 6.19
C ALA A 97 4.57 -3.19 6.50
N ALA A 98 4.81 -2.68 7.71
CA ALA A 98 6.14 -2.22 8.16
C ALA A 98 7.19 -3.35 8.15
N GLY A 99 6.77 -4.60 8.31
CA GLY A 99 7.64 -5.77 8.29
C GLY A 99 8.15 -6.16 6.91
N LEU A 100 7.57 -5.61 5.82
CA LEU A 100 7.98 -5.94 4.44
C LEU A 100 9.48 -5.70 4.20
N ILE A 101 10.07 -4.71 4.88
CA ILE A 101 11.51 -4.43 4.77
C ILE A 101 12.40 -5.64 5.13
N HIS A 102 11.92 -6.53 6.00
CA HIS A 102 12.68 -7.71 6.41
C HIS A 102 12.72 -8.81 5.36
N TYR A 103 11.90 -8.71 4.32
CA TYR A 103 11.87 -9.65 3.20
C TYR A 103 12.72 -9.18 2.01
N VAL A 104 13.24 -7.96 2.07
CA VAL A 104 14.17 -7.43 1.06
C VAL A 104 15.45 -8.27 1.05
N LYS A 105 15.90 -8.70 -0.14
CA LYS A 105 17.16 -9.45 -0.31
C LYS A 105 18.34 -8.69 0.32
N PRO A 106 19.27 -9.36 1.02
CA PRO A 106 20.51 -8.75 1.49
C PRO A 106 21.29 -8.09 0.34
N GLY A 107 21.87 -6.92 0.58
CA GLY A 107 22.60 -6.17 -0.47
C GLY A 107 21.73 -5.22 -1.31
N THR A 108 20.41 -5.40 -1.30
CA THR A 108 19.48 -4.54 -2.06
C THR A 108 19.51 -3.10 -1.52
N PRO A 109 19.68 -2.08 -2.39
CA PRO A 109 19.51 -0.68 -2.00
C PRO A 109 18.10 -0.39 -1.51
N ILE A 110 18.00 0.26 -0.35
CA ILE A 110 16.74 0.69 0.24
C ILE A 110 16.73 2.22 0.30
N PHE A 111 15.67 2.83 -0.19
CA PHE A 111 15.45 4.28 -0.11
C PHE A 111 14.24 4.56 0.78
N LEU A 112 14.39 5.49 1.72
CA LEU A 112 13.30 5.98 2.56
C LEU A 112 13.10 7.47 2.30
N ILE A 113 11.89 7.86 1.91
CA ILE A 113 11.50 9.26 1.68
C ILE A 113 10.42 9.63 2.69
N ASP A 114 10.79 10.43 3.69
CA ASP A 114 9.84 11.02 4.64
C ASP A 114 10.44 12.31 5.22
N PRO A 115 9.66 13.40 5.38
CA PRO A 115 10.16 14.61 6.02
C PRO A 115 10.42 14.43 7.53
N LYS A 116 9.78 13.45 8.17
CA LYS A 116 9.96 13.14 9.59
C LYS A 116 11.02 12.06 9.76
N GLU A 117 11.60 12.00 10.97
CA GLU A 117 12.47 10.89 11.32
C GLU A 117 11.66 9.61 11.51
N VAL A 118 12.07 8.57 10.80
CA VAL A 118 11.55 7.22 10.93
C VAL A 118 12.68 6.38 11.51
N ASN A 119 12.43 5.75 12.65
CA ASN A 119 13.39 4.88 13.31
C ASN A 119 13.53 3.56 12.54
N LEU A 120 14.37 3.58 11.52
CA LEU A 120 14.62 2.44 10.64
C LEU A 120 16.13 2.28 10.47
N THR A 121 16.65 1.13 10.84
CA THR A 121 18.08 0.81 10.70
C THR A 121 18.24 -0.37 9.75
N SER A 122 18.92 -0.15 8.63
CA SER A 122 19.31 -1.21 7.69
C SER A 122 20.64 -0.85 7.02
N HIS A 123 21.45 -1.86 6.69
CA HIS A 123 22.82 -1.68 6.18
C HIS A 123 22.89 -0.96 4.83
N ASN A 124 21.81 -1.01 4.03
CA ASN A 124 21.75 -0.39 2.70
C ASN A 124 20.69 0.71 2.59
N LEU A 125 20.35 1.35 3.71
CA LEU A 125 19.34 2.39 3.78
C LEU A 125 19.90 3.76 3.43
N THR A 126 19.29 4.41 2.44
CA THR A 126 19.48 5.83 2.15
C THR A 126 18.21 6.60 2.50
N VAL A 127 18.34 7.61 3.35
CA VAL A 127 17.20 8.43 3.83
C VAL A 127 17.20 9.78 3.14
N ILE A 128 16.07 10.13 2.52
CA ILE A 128 15.80 11.42 1.88
C ILE A 128 14.78 12.15 2.76
N LYS A 129 15.25 13.09 3.58
CA LYS A 129 14.43 13.84 4.55
C LYS A 129 13.60 14.96 3.87
N LYS A 130 12.67 14.57 3.00
CA LYS A 130 11.83 15.48 2.19
C LYS A 130 10.41 14.95 2.05
N GLY A 131 9.49 15.82 1.66
CA GLY A 131 8.15 15.40 1.24
C GLY A 131 8.18 14.50 0.00
N ALA A 132 7.21 13.59 -0.12
CA ALA A 132 7.17 12.55 -1.15
C ALA A 132 7.40 13.08 -2.58
N GLY A 133 6.80 14.21 -2.95
CA GLY A 133 6.96 14.80 -4.29
C GLY A 133 8.38 15.29 -4.60
N GLU A 134 9.01 16.02 -3.68
CA GLU A 134 10.39 16.51 -3.87
C GLU A 134 11.41 15.36 -3.73
N GLY A 135 11.24 14.52 -2.72
CA GLY A 135 12.12 13.38 -2.48
C GLY A 135 12.08 12.36 -3.62
N SER A 136 10.93 12.15 -4.26
CA SER A 136 10.84 11.26 -5.43
C SER A 136 11.62 11.80 -6.63
N LYS A 137 11.63 13.13 -6.84
CA LYS A 137 12.44 13.76 -7.90
C LYS A 137 13.93 13.58 -7.65
N GLU A 138 14.35 13.77 -6.40
CA GLU A 138 15.75 13.54 -6.01
C GLU A 138 16.14 12.07 -6.18
N LEU A 139 15.28 11.14 -5.75
CA LEU A 139 15.50 9.72 -5.95
C LEU A 139 15.67 9.37 -7.44
N LEU A 140 14.84 9.94 -8.34
CA LEU A 140 14.98 9.71 -9.78
C LEU A 140 16.36 10.11 -10.31
N GLU A 141 16.95 11.20 -9.83
CA GLU A 141 18.31 11.60 -10.18
C GLU A 141 19.34 10.59 -9.65
N MET A 142 19.17 10.15 -8.40
CA MET A 142 20.04 9.12 -7.80
C MET A 142 19.96 7.79 -8.55
N LEU A 143 18.79 7.44 -9.08
CA LEU A 143 18.57 6.18 -9.79
C LEU A 143 19.25 6.12 -11.15
N LYS A 144 19.63 7.27 -11.74
CA LYS A 144 20.37 7.31 -13.02
C LYS A 144 21.70 6.55 -12.98
N LYS A 145 22.30 6.37 -11.80
CA LYS A 145 23.55 5.61 -11.61
C LYS A 145 23.38 4.08 -11.69
N TYR A 146 22.14 3.59 -11.71
CA TYR A 146 21.81 2.17 -11.84
C TYR A 146 21.36 1.81 -13.27
N LYS A 147 21.40 2.77 -14.21
CA LYS A 147 21.26 2.51 -15.65
C LYS A 147 22.61 2.18 -16.25
#